data_AF-A0A9E1BE94-F1
#
_entry.id   AF-A0A9E1BE94-F1
#
_cell.length_a   1.000
_cell.length_b   1.000
_cell.length_c   1.000
_cell.angle_alpha   90.00
_cell.angle_beta   90.00
_cell.angle_gamma   90.00
#
_symmetry.space_group_name_H-M   'P 1'
#
loop_
_entity.id
_entity.type
_entity.pdbx_description
1 polymer ?
#
loop_
_entity_poly.entity_id
_entity_poly.type
_entity_poly.pdbx_seq_one_letter_code
_entity_poly.pdbx_strand_id
1 'polypeptide(L)'
;SFYWILLLYNFDSVMSIGVALLLVYTPLSVIYALGAFKNEIASLKISICDVVANIAEKLSGLIGILLFILGIGVGAYTGFLLSAAHKIALWNTPVLPLLFLVSGLSCAGAFTLLLGVLKDEKRAQNQTAHFLLKFDFLAIIVEFLLIVALFMVVKGASASGAQSVANALSANSLGLMFYIGVIGLGMAVPIILDLSVLKVHDFKREFAVLNAILVICGVFLLRYYIVYAGQIFI
;
A
#
# COMPACT_ATOMS: atom_id res chain seq x y z
N SER A 1 -27.43 -7.15 -14.61
CA SER A 1 -27.40 -8.03 -13.43
C SER A 1 -25.97 -8.52 -13.23
N PHE A 2 -25.38 -8.30 -12.05
CA PHE A 2 -23.96 -8.53 -11.74
C PHE A 2 -23.51 -9.99 -11.97
N TYR A 3 -24.43 -10.96 -11.83
CA TYR A 3 -24.16 -12.39 -12.04
C TYR A 3 -23.74 -12.77 -13.47
N TRP A 4 -24.14 -12.00 -14.49
CA TRP A 4 -23.71 -12.27 -15.87
C TRP A 4 -22.22 -12.02 -16.10
N ILE A 5 -21.59 -11.13 -15.32
CA ILE A 5 -20.15 -10.86 -15.37
C ILE A 5 -19.34 -12.04 -14.80
N LEU A 6 -19.91 -12.79 -13.84
CA LEU A 6 -19.28 -14.00 -13.30
C LEU A 6 -19.38 -15.20 -14.27
N LEU A 7 -20.39 -15.22 -15.15
CA LEU A 7 -20.62 -16.28 -16.14
C LEU A 7 -19.94 -16.02 -17.50
N LEU A 8 -19.75 -14.75 -17.89
CA LEU A 8 -19.09 -14.33 -19.12
C LEU A 8 -17.74 -13.68 -18.80
N TYR A 9 -16.83 -14.49 -18.25
CA TYR A 9 -15.53 -14.03 -17.79
C TYR A 9 -14.60 -13.74 -18.98
N ASN A 10 -14.28 -12.46 -19.20
CA ASN A 10 -13.30 -12.07 -20.21
C ASN A 10 -11.91 -11.95 -19.57
N PHE A 11 -11.01 -12.89 -19.88
CA PHE A 11 -9.64 -12.92 -19.36
C PHE A 11 -8.74 -11.82 -19.94
N ASP A 12 -9.13 -11.16 -21.03
CA ASP A 12 -8.38 -10.05 -21.60
C ASP A 12 -8.62 -8.72 -20.84
N SER A 13 -9.68 -8.65 -20.03
CA SER A 13 -9.96 -7.46 -19.23
C SER A 13 -9.13 -7.45 -17.96
N VAL A 14 -8.32 -6.40 -17.79
CA VAL A 14 -7.56 -6.15 -16.57
C VAL A 14 -8.48 -6.15 -15.35
N MET A 15 -9.67 -5.56 -15.46
CA MET A 15 -10.65 -5.53 -14.37
C MET A 15 -11.07 -6.93 -13.90
N SER A 16 -11.22 -7.87 -14.85
CA SER A 16 -11.57 -9.25 -14.57
C SER A 16 -10.48 -9.93 -13.74
N ILE A 17 -9.22 -9.82 -14.18
CA ILE A 17 -8.04 -10.39 -13.51
C ILE A 17 -7.98 -9.96 -12.03
N GLY A 18 -8.25 -8.69 -11.76
CA GLY A 18 -8.30 -8.19 -10.38
C GLY A 18 -9.38 -8.82 -9.52
N VAL A 19 -10.57 -9.04 -10.08
CA VAL A 19 -11.65 -9.72 -9.38
C VAL A 19 -11.24 -11.15 -9.03
N ALA A 20 -10.59 -11.89 -9.93
CA ALA A 20 -10.08 -13.23 -9.61
C ALA A 20 -9.01 -13.20 -8.52
N LEU A 21 -8.05 -12.28 -8.60
CA LEU A 21 -7.01 -12.12 -7.59
C LEU A 21 -7.61 -11.86 -6.20
N LEU A 22 -8.55 -10.92 -6.11
CA LEU A 22 -9.23 -10.59 -4.84
C LEU A 22 -10.09 -11.76 -4.34
N LEU A 23 -10.82 -12.43 -5.24
CA LEU A 23 -11.69 -13.56 -4.89
C LEU A 23 -10.90 -14.72 -4.30
N VAL A 24 -9.65 -14.94 -4.73
CA VAL A 24 -8.77 -15.96 -4.14
C VAL A 24 -8.05 -15.43 -2.89
N TYR A 25 -7.53 -14.20 -2.94
CA TYR A 25 -6.75 -13.63 -1.85
C TYR A 25 -7.55 -13.44 -0.56
N THR A 26 -8.77 -12.92 -0.64
CA THR A 26 -9.61 -12.60 0.54
C THR A 26 -9.98 -13.84 1.39
N PRO A 27 -10.54 -14.93 0.85
CA PRO A 27 -10.84 -16.10 1.67
C PRO A 27 -9.55 -16.78 2.18
N LEU A 28 -8.49 -16.79 1.37
CA LEU A 28 -7.22 -17.40 1.76
C LEU A 28 -6.55 -16.65 2.92
N SER A 29 -6.63 -15.31 2.94
CA SER A 29 -6.09 -14.49 4.02
C SER A 29 -6.87 -14.69 5.33
N VAL A 30 -8.19 -14.87 5.25
CA VAL A 30 -9.03 -15.24 6.40
C VAL A 30 -8.64 -16.61 6.95
N ILE A 31 -8.47 -17.62 6.08
CA ILE A 31 -8.05 -18.97 6.50
C ILE A 31 -6.68 -18.92 7.18
N TYR A 32 -5.73 -18.16 6.63
CA TYR A 32 -4.41 -17.99 7.23
C TYR A 32 -4.48 -17.29 8.59
N ALA A 33 -5.30 -16.25 8.73
CA ALA A 33 -5.53 -15.57 10.00
C ALA A 33 -6.13 -16.51 11.06
N LEU A 34 -7.09 -17.37 10.68
CA LEU A 34 -7.65 -18.38 11.59
C LEU A 34 -6.59 -19.38 12.07
N GLY A 35 -5.69 -19.81 11.18
CA GLY A 35 -4.56 -20.66 11.56
C GLY A 35 -3.58 -19.94 12.51
N ALA A 36 -3.29 -18.67 12.26
CA ALA A 36 -2.36 -17.87 13.08
C ALA A 36 -2.90 -17.60 14.50
N PHE A 37 -4.21 -17.38 14.65
CA PHE A 37 -4.87 -17.09 15.93
C PHE A 37 -5.55 -18.31 16.57
N LYS A 38 -5.10 -19.53 16.25
CA LYS A 38 -5.68 -20.78 16.74
C LYS A 38 -5.89 -20.81 18.27
N ASN A 39 -4.90 -20.36 19.04
CA ASN A 39 -4.97 -20.40 20.52
C ASN A 39 -6.07 -19.48 21.07
N GLU A 40 -6.32 -18.36 20.40
CA GLU A 40 -7.38 -17.42 20.76
C GLU A 40 -8.75 -17.94 20.29
N ILE A 41 -8.81 -18.61 19.14
CA ILE A 41 -10.04 -19.21 18.60
C ILE A 41 -10.50 -20.42 19.40
N ALA A 42 -9.57 -21.26 19.88
CA ALA A 42 -9.88 -22.39 20.76
C ALA A 42 -10.61 -21.95 22.04
N SER A 43 -10.40 -20.70 22.48
CA SER A 43 -11.11 -20.13 23.63
C SER A 43 -12.60 -19.83 23.35
N LEU A 44 -12.98 -19.65 22.08
CA LEU A 44 -14.34 -19.33 21.65
C LEU A 44 -15.25 -20.57 21.52
N LYS A 45 -14.72 -21.79 21.69
CA LYS A 45 -15.45 -23.08 21.68
C LYS A 45 -16.34 -23.32 20.43
N ILE A 46 -15.92 -22.84 19.25
CA ILE A 46 -16.63 -23.08 17.98
C ILE A 46 -15.96 -24.25 17.25
N SER A 47 -16.60 -25.43 17.28
CA SER A 47 -16.03 -26.69 16.77
C SER A 47 -15.60 -26.65 15.29
N ILE A 48 -16.29 -25.89 14.43
CA ILE A 48 -15.96 -25.79 13.00
C ILE A 48 -14.70 -24.95 12.78
N CYS A 49 -14.52 -23.87 13.55
CA CYS A 49 -13.35 -23.00 13.44
C CYS A 49 -12.07 -23.70 13.90
N ASP A 50 -12.16 -24.57 14.91
CA ASP A 50 -10.99 -25.33 15.42
C ASP A 50 -10.45 -26.34 14.40
N VAL A 51 -11.34 -27.01 13.64
CA VAL A 51 -10.92 -27.93 12.57
C VAL A 51 -10.23 -27.16 11.44
N VAL A 52 -10.81 -26.04 11.01
CA VAL A 52 -10.23 -25.19 9.96
C VAL A 52 -8.90 -24.58 10.40
N ALA A 53 -8.80 -24.12 11.65
CA ALA A 53 -7.57 -23.55 12.20
C ALA A 53 -6.43 -24.59 12.27
N ASN A 54 -6.71 -25.84 12.67
CA ASN A 54 -5.72 -26.91 12.69
C ASN A 54 -5.17 -27.25 11.28
N ILE A 55 -6.05 -27.29 10.27
CA ILE A 55 -5.65 -27.54 8.88
C ILE A 55 -4.84 -26.35 8.33
N ALA A 56 -5.29 -25.13 8.61
CA ALA A 56 -4.63 -23.90 8.19
C ALA A 56 -3.24 -23.75 8.82
N GLU A 57 -3.06 -24.11 10.10
CA GLU A 57 -1.76 -24.11 10.77
C GLU A 57 -0.79 -25.11 10.12
N LYS A 58 -1.25 -26.32 9.84
CA LYS A 58 -0.43 -27.36 9.19
C LYS A 58 0.03 -26.96 7.78
N LEU A 59 -0.79 -26.19 7.07
CA LEU A 59 -0.48 -25.69 5.73
C LEU A 59 -0.01 -24.23 5.71
N SER A 60 0.25 -23.63 6.88
CA SER A 60 0.53 -22.20 7.02
C SER A 60 1.70 -21.72 6.16
N GLY A 61 2.77 -22.52 6.05
CA GLY A 61 3.91 -22.20 5.18
C GLY A 61 3.53 -22.08 3.70
N LEU A 62 2.74 -23.04 3.17
CA LEU A 62 2.30 -23.03 1.78
C LEU A 62 1.30 -21.89 1.52
N ILE A 63 0.33 -21.73 2.42
CA ILE A 63 -0.67 -20.66 2.34
C ILE A 63 0.01 -19.28 2.41
N GLY A 64 1.01 -19.13 3.27
CA GLY A 64 1.79 -17.89 3.42
C GLY A 64 2.56 -17.53 2.15
N ILE A 65 3.22 -18.49 1.50
CA ILE A 65 3.90 -18.25 0.21
C ILE A 65 2.89 -17.85 -0.87
N LEU A 66 1.76 -18.54 -0.94
CA LEU A 66 0.70 -18.24 -1.91
C LEU A 66 0.12 -16.84 -1.67
N LEU A 67 -0.14 -16.47 -0.42
CA LEU A 67 -0.61 -15.14 -0.03
C LEU A 67 0.42 -14.05 -0.32
N PHE A 68 1.70 -14.34 -0.18
CA PHE A 68 2.76 -13.40 -0.53
C PHE A 68 2.74 -13.09 -2.05
N ILE A 69 2.69 -14.12 -2.89
CA ILE A 69 2.61 -13.95 -4.36
C ILE A 69 1.32 -13.23 -4.74
N LEU A 70 0.17 -13.66 -4.22
CA LEU A 70 -1.11 -13.02 -4.47
C LEU A 70 -1.16 -11.58 -3.96
N GLY A 71 -0.52 -11.30 -2.81
CA GLY A 71 -0.46 -9.97 -2.21
C GLY A 71 0.31 -8.98 -3.08
N ILE A 72 1.43 -9.41 -3.69
CA ILE A 72 2.13 -8.60 -4.70
C ILE A 72 1.21 -8.31 -5.89
N GLY A 73 0.51 -9.34 -6.39
CA GLY A 73 -0.45 -9.21 -7.47
C GLY A 73 -1.56 -8.20 -7.16
N VAL A 74 -2.21 -8.34 -6.00
CA VAL A 74 -3.29 -7.44 -5.54
C VAL A 74 -2.78 -6.02 -5.31
N GLY A 75 -1.59 -5.85 -4.71
CA GLY A 75 -0.99 -4.55 -4.47
C GLY A 75 -0.68 -3.79 -5.76
N ALA A 76 -0.05 -4.47 -6.73
CA ALA A 76 0.31 -3.90 -8.02
C ALA A 76 -0.90 -3.73 -8.96
N TYR A 77 -1.94 -4.57 -8.80
CA TYR A 77 -3.11 -4.62 -9.69
C TYR A 77 -3.81 -3.26 -9.83
N THR A 78 -3.93 -2.50 -8.74
CA THR A 78 -4.57 -1.18 -8.77
C THR A 78 -3.85 -0.22 -9.71
N GLY A 79 -2.51 -0.19 -9.65
CA GLY A 79 -1.71 0.60 -10.59
C GLY A 79 -1.71 0.03 -12.01
N PHE A 80 -1.80 -1.29 -12.19
CA PHE A 80 -1.97 -1.91 -13.52
C PHE A 80 -3.30 -1.52 -14.16
N LEU A 81 -4.40 -1.50 -13.40
CA LEU A 81 -5.71 -1.08 -13.88
C LEU A 81 -5.69 0.38 -14.36
N LEU A 82 -5.04 1.26 -13.60
CA LEU A 82 -4.85 2.65 -14.01
C LEU A 82 -3.97 2.73 -15.27
N SER A 83 -2.87 1.98 -15.32
CA SER A 83 -1.94 1.98 -16.45
C SER A 83 -2.54 1.46 -17.75
N ALA A 84 -3.48 0.52 -17.66
CA ALA A 84 -4.23 0.00 -18.81
C ALA A 84 -5.17 1.05 -19.46
N ALA A 85 -5.46 2.16 -18.78
CA ALA A 85 -6.20 3.27 -19.37
C ALA A 85 -5.27 4.15 -20.24
N HIS A 86 -4.92 3.65 -21.41
CA HIS A 86 -3.96 4.27 -22.35
C HIS A 86 -4.30 5.70 -22.80
N LYS A 87 -5.53 6.16 -22.60
CA LYS A 87 -5.99 7.49 -23.00
C LYS A 87 -5.42 8.61 -22.14
N ILE A 88 -4.89 8.30 -20.94
CA ILE A 88 -4.43 9.31 -19.98
C ILE A 88 -2.92 9.20 -19.83
N ALA A 89 -2.21 10.25 -20.26
CA ALA A 89 -0.75 10.26 -20.33
C ALA A 89 -0.08 10.01 -18.96
N LEU A 90 -0.65 10.56 -17.88
CA LEU A 90 -0.16 10.37 -16.50
C LEU A 90 -0.28 8.94 -15.99
N TRP A 91 -1.24 8.16 -16.51
CA TRP A 91 -1.48 6.79 -16.06
C TRP A 91 -0.74 5.76 -16.91
N ASN A 92 -0.55 6.04 -18.20
CA ASN A 92 0.11 5.16 -19.16
C ASN A 92 1.64 5.08 -18.94
N THR A 93 2.05 4.56 -17.79
CA THR A 93 3.43 4.37 -17.39
C THR A 93 3.61 3.05 -16.64
N PRO A 94 4.70 2.31 -16.89
CA PRO A 94 5.00 1.06 -16.19
C PRO A 94 5.45 1.29 -14.74
N VAL A 95 5.73 2.53 -14.34
CA VAL A 95 6.16 2.88 -12.97
C VAL A 95 4.97 2.83 -11.99
N LEU A 96 3.74 3.04 -12.49
CA LEU A 96 2.56 3.20 -11.67
C LEU A 96 2.18 1.95 -10.83
N PRO A 97 2.18 0.71 -11.38
CA PRO A 97 1.98 -0.49 -10.59
C PRO A 97 2.98 -0.64 -9.44
N LEU A 98 4.25 -0.32 -9.69
CA LEU A 98 5.31 -0.42 -8.70
C LEU A 98 5.13 0.63 -7.59
N LEU A 99 4.77 1.86 -7.96
CA LEU A 99 4.48 2.93 -7.01
C LEU A 99 3.33 2.54 -6.06
N PHE A 100 2.23 2.00 -6.59
CA PHE A 100 1.09 1.56 -5.78
C PHE A 100 1.43 0.39 -4.85
N LEU A 101 2.29 -0.53 -5.31
CA LEU A 101 2.78 -1.65 -4.51
C LEU A 101 3.63 -1.16 -3.33
N VAL A 102 4.63 -0.31 -3.57
CA VAL A 102 5.50 0.22 -2.51
C VAL A 102 4.70 1.08 -1.53
N SER A 103 3.80 1.94 -2.03
CA SER A 103 2.87 2.71 -1.19
C SER A 103 1.98 1.83 -0.31
N GLY A 104 1.53 0.69 -0.84
CA GLY A 104 0.76 -0.28 -0.07
C GLY A 104 1.60 -0.92 1.05
N LEU A 105 2.87 -1.22 0.77
CA LEU A 105 3.80 -1.79 1.74
C LEU A 105 4.15 -0.80 2.86
N SER A 106 4.43 0.47 2.54
CA SER A 106 4.65 1.51 3.56
C SER A 106 3.42 1.67 4.45
N CYS A 107 2.21 1.79 3.86
CA CYS A 107 0.97 1.87 4.63
C CYS A 107 0.75 0.65 5.54
N ALA A 108 1.05 -0.56 5.08
CA ALA A 108 0.93 -1.77 5.88
C ALA A 108 1.95 -1.79 7.03
N GLY A 109 3.18 -1.34 6.80
CA GLY A 109 4.22 -1.17 7.83
C GLY A 109 3.80 -0.17 8.90
N ALA A 110 3.34 1.02 8.48
CA ALA A 110 2.82 2.06 9.38
C ALA A 110 1.63 1.57 10.20
N PHE A 111 0.68 0.87 9.58
CA PHE A 111 -0.48 0.31 10.28
C PHE A 111 -0.07 -0.77 11.29
N THR A 112 0.89 -1.63 10.95
CA THR A 112 1.43 -2.64 11.86
C THR A 112 2.13 -1.99 13.06
N LEU A 113 2.91 -0.93 12.83
CA LEU A 113 3.54 -0.15 13.89
C LEU A 113 2.48 0.47 14.81
N LEU A 114 1.44 1.09 14.24
CA LEU A 114 0.36 1.72 14.99
C LEU A 114 -0.36 0.70 15.89
N LEU A 115 -0.75 -0.46 15.34
CA LEU A 115 -1.41 -1.51 16.12
C LEU A 115 -0.50 -2.11 17.19
N GLY A 116 0.78 -2.30 16.87
CA GLY A 116 1.77 -2.76 17.84
C GLY A 116 1.84 -1.82 19.02
N VAL A 117 2.06 -0.53 18.74
CA VAL A 117 2.21 0.50 19.77
C VAL A 117 0.93 0.74 20.57
N LEU A 118 -0.26 0.47 20.03
CA LEU A 118 -1.52 0.55 20.77
C LEU A 118 -1.74 -0.65 21.71
N LYS A 119 -1.33 -1.86 21.30
CA LYS A 119 -1.59 -3.10 22.04
C LYS A 119 -0.59 -3.40 23.17
N ASP A 120 0.67 -2.99 23.03
CA ASP A 120 1.71 -3.36 23.98
C ASP A 120 2.40 -2.11 24.57
N GLU A 121 2.36 -1.98 25.90
CA GLU A 121 2.92 -0.81 26.61
C GLU A 121 4.37 -1.01 27.06
N LYS A 122 4.92 -2.23 26.98
CA LYS A 122 6.23 -2.55 27.58
C LYS A 122 7.31 -2.86 26.54
N ARG A 123 8.40 -2.09 26.61
CA ARG A 123 9.79 -2.19 26.09
C ARG A 123 10.26 -3.34 25.16
N ALA A 124 9.67 -4.53 25.14
CA ALA A 124 10.03 -5.63 24.22
C ALA A 124 9.81 -5.26 22.74
N GLN A 125 9.02 -4.22 22.46
CA GLN A 125 8.75 -3.69 21.13
C GLN A 125 9.83 -2.82 20.50
N ASN A 126 10.89 -2.42 21.23
CA ASN A 126 11.83 -1.43 20.71
C ASN A 126 12.52 -1.89 19.42
N GLN A 127 12.95 -3.14 19.36
CA GLN A 127 13.66 -3.67 18.19
C GLN A 127 12.76 -3.80 16.95
N THR A 128 11.53 -4.32 17.12
CA THR A 128 10.57 -4.46 16.02
C THR A 128 10.08 -3.10 15.53
N ALA A 129 9.81 -2.16 16.44
CA ALA A 129 9.45 -0.80 16.08
C ALA A 129 10.59 -0.09 15.34
N HIS A 130 11.85 -0.23 15.80
CA HIS A 130 13.01 0.30 15.09
C HIS A 130 13.19 -0.31 13.71
N PHE A 131 12.92 -1.62 13.55
CA PHE A 131 12.96 -2.26 12.24
C PHE A 131 11.88 -1.69 11.31
N LEU A 132 10.64 -1.53 11.79
CA LEU A 132 9.54 -0.97 11.02
C LEU A 132 9.79 0.49 10.62
N LEU A 133 10.34 1.32 11.52
CA LEU A 133 10.72 2.70 11.19
C LEU A 133 11.86 2.77 10.15
N LYS A 134 12.85 1.87 10.22
CA LYS A 134 13.89 1.78 9.18
C LYS A 134 13.31 1.35 7.83
N PHE A 135 12.37 0.40 7.85
CA PHE A 135 11.68 -0.06 6.66
C PHE A 135 10.83 1.06 6.06
N ASP A 136 10.10 1.81 6.89
CA ASP A 136 9.28 2.94 6.47
C ASP A 136 10.13 4.05 5.83
N PHE A 137 11.23 4.44 6.48
CA PHE A 137 12.20 5.38 5.91
C PHE A 137 12.71 4.95 4.52
N LEU A 138 13.05 3.66 4.35
CA LEU A 138 13.49 3.13 3.06
C LEU A 138 12.35 3.14 2.04
N ALA A 139 11.13 2.76 2.44
CA ALA A 139 9.96 2.75 1.59
C ALA A 139 9.64 4.16 1.08
N ILE A 140 9.65 5.18 1.95
CA ILE A 140 9.43 6.59 1.58
C ILE A 140 10.47 7.06 0.56
N ILE A 141 11.76 6.71 0.73
CA ILE A 141 12.80 7.05 -0.26
C ILE A 141 12.51 6.40 -1.62
N VAL A 142 12.14 5.12 -1.62
CA VAL A 142 11.79 4.39 -2.84
C VAL A 142 10.55 5.01 -3.49
N GLU A 143 9.53 5.35 -2.72
CA GLU A 143 8.33 6.05 -3.21
C GLU A 143 8.68 7.38 -3.86
N PHE A 144 9.50 8.21 -3.20
CA PHE A 144 9.94 9.48 -3.76
C PHE A 144 10.66 9.29 -5.11
N LEU A 145 11.58 8.31 -5.18
CA LEU A 145 12.26 7.97 -6.43
C LEU A 145 11.28 7.49 -7.52
N LEU A 146 10.28 6.69 -7.15
CA LEU A 146 9.25 6.22 -8.09
C LEU A 146 8.34 7.36 -8.57
N ILE A 147 8.01 8.34 -7.71
CA ILE A 147 7.28 9.55 -8.13
C ILE A 147 8.10 10.36 -9.14
N VAL A 148 9.39 10.57 -8.85
CA VAL A 148 10.30 11.27 -9.79
C VAL A 148 10.40 10.50 -11.11
N ALA A 149 10.57 9.18 -11.04
CA ALA A 149 10.62 8.32 -12.23
C ALA A 149 9.31 8.38 -13.04
N LEU A 150 8.15 8.39 -12.37
CA LEU A 150 6.85 8.52 -13.01
C LEU A 150 6.78 9.81 -13.84
N PHE A 151 7.10 10.96 -13.23
CA PHE A 151 7.05 12.23 -13.95
C PHE A 151 8.08 12.32 -15.09
N MET A 152 9.28 11.76 -14.90
CA MET A 152 10.31 11.73 -15.94
C MET A 152 9.90 10.87 -17.13
N VAL A 153 9.34 9.68 -16.90
CA VAL A 153 8.86 8.77 -17.95
C VAL A 153 7.70 9.40 -18.71
N VAL A 154 6.72 9.98 -18.03
CA VAL A 154 5.55 10.62 -18.68
C VAL A 154 5.98 11.83 -19.50
N LYS A 155 6.90 12.66 -18.97
CA LYS A 155 7.45 13.82 -19.68
C LYS A 155 8.24 13.41 -20.94
N GLY A 156 8.99 12.31 -20.87
CA GLY A 156 9.78 11.80 -22.00
C GLY A 156 8.97 11.06 -23.07
N ALA A 157 7.78 10.57 -22.73
CA ALA A 157 6.99 9.73 -23.64
C ALA A 157 6.30 10.51 -24.77
N SER A 158 5.86 11.76 -24.52
CA SER A 158 5.15 12.57 -25.52
C SER A 158 5.10 14.06 -25.14
N ALA A 159 4.85 14.93 -26.13
CA ALA A 159 4.67 16.36 -25.89
C ALA A 159 3.42 16.67 -25.04
N SER A 160 2.32 15.92 -25.23
CA SER A 160 1.13 16.02 -24.37
C SER A 160 1.45 15.56 -22.94
N GLY A 161 2.17 14.45 -22.77
CA GLY A 161 2.64 14.00 -21.45
C GLY A 161 3.51 15.03 -20.74
N ALA A 162 4.42 15.70 -21.45
CA ALA A 162 5.21 16.80 -20.89
C ALA A 162 4.33 17.96 -20.39
N GLN A 163 3.27 18.32 -21.13
CA GLN A 163 2.32 19.35 -20.71
C GLN A 163 1.48 18.91 -19.51
N SER A 164 1.02 17.66 -19.48
CA SER A 164 0.28 17.09 -18.35
C SER A 164 1.13 17.11 -17.07
N VAL A 165 2.41 16.77 -17.17
CA VAL A 165 3.35 16.84 -16.03
C VAL A 165 3.59 18.28 -15.59
N ALA A 166 3.78 19.21 -16.53
CA ALA A 166 3.94 20.63 -16.22
C ALA A 166 2.71 21.20 -15.48
N ASN A 167 1.51 20.82 -15.93
CA ASN A 167 0.27 21.21 -15.27
C ASN A 167 0.10 20.53 -13.90
N ALA A 168 0.45 19.25 -13.78
CA ALA A 168 0.36 18.49 -12.53
C ALA A 168 1.29 19.05 -11.44
N LEU A 169 2.49 19.52 -11.83
CA LEU A 169 3.48 20.13 -10.94
C LEU A 169 3.33 21.66 -10.82
N SER A 170 2.39 22.28 -11.51
CA SER A 170 2.16 23.73 -11.41
C SER A 170 1.55 24.10 -10.04
N ALA A 171 1.65 25.37 -9.65
CA ALA A 171 1.07 25.89 -8.39
C ALA A 171 -0.47 26.03 -8.43
N ASN A 172 -1.17 25.07 -9.04
CA ASN A 172 -2.62 24.97 -9.00
C ASN A 172 -3.07 24.25 -7.71
N SER A 173 -4.39 24.18 -7.48
CA SER A 173 -4.95 23.55 -6.26
C SER A 173 -4.47 22.10 -6.05
N LEU A 174 -4.30 21.33 -7.14
CA LEU A 174 -3.78 19.96 -7.09
C LEU A 174 -2.27 19.90 -6.83
N GLY A 175 -1.49 20.81 -7.42
CA GLY A 175 -0.06 20.92 -7.16
C GLY A 175 0.22 21.30 -5.70
N LEU A 176 -0.57 22.19 -5.12
CA LEU A 176 -0.50 22.48 -3.67
C LEU A 176 -0.75 21.22 -2.84
N MET A 177 -1.73 20.39 -3.21
CA MET A 177 -1.97 19.11 -2.55
C MET A 177 -0.81 18.13 -2.73
N PHE A 178 -0.12 18.14 -3.88
CA PHE A 178 1.09 17.35 -4.10
C PHE A 178 2.24 17.83 -3.20
N TYR A 179 2.58 19.12 -3.22
CA TYR A 179 3.71 19.64 -2.46
C TYR A 179 3.47 19.63 -0.95
N ILE A 180 2.32 20.10 -0.48
CA ILE A 180 2.02 20.19 0.95
C ILE A 180 1.56 18.83 1.49
N GLY A 181 0.67 18.15 0.76
CA GLY A 181 0.09 16.90 1.19
C GLY A 181 1.03 15.72 1.01
N VAL A 182 1.41 15.42 -0.23
CA VAL A 182 2.23 14.23 -0.54
C VAL A 182 3.67 14.43 -0.08
N ILE A 183 4.35 15.47 -0.56
CA ILE A 183 5.77 15.70 -0.25
C ILE A 183 5.95 16.19 1.19
N GLY A 184 5.12 17.12 1.65
CA GLY A 184 5.20 17.67 3.01
C GLY A 184 4.75 16.67 4.07
N LEU A 185 3.45 16.43 4.16
CA LEU A 185 2.86 15.59 5.20
C LEU A 185 3.16 14.10 5.02
N GLY A 186 3.17 13.61 3.79
CA GLY A 186 3.34 12.18 3.48
C GLY A 186 4.78 11.69 3.42
N MET A 187 5.78 12.58 3.27
CA MET A 187 7.18 12.18 3.12
C MET A 187 8.11 12.97 4.05
N ALA A 188 8.15 14.30 3.94
CA ALA A 188 9.13 15.12 4.65
C ALA A 188 8.96 15.06 6.17
N VAL A 189 7.73 15.17 6.68
CA VAL A 189 7.47 15.07 8.12
C VAL A 189 7.77 13.66 8.65
N PRO A 190 7.29 12.57 8.03
CA PRO A 190 7.69 11.20 8.40
C PRO A 190 9.18 10.97 8.46
N ILE A 191 9.94 11.41 7.44
CA ILE A 191 11.40 11.29 7.40
C ILE A 191 12.06 11.99 8.60
N ILE A 192 11.61 13.19 8.95
CA ILE A 192 12.16 13.94 10.10
C ILE A 192 11.89 13.20 11.41
N LEU A 193 10.70 12.62 11.56
CA LEU A 193 10.31 11.86 12.74
C LEU A 193 11.11 10.56 12.85
N ASP A 194 11.25 9.82 11.75
CA ASP A 194 12.05 8.60 11.69
C ASP A 194 13.51 8.85 12.05
N LEU A 195 14.11 9.89 11.47
CA LEU A 195 15.50 10.27 11.77
C LEU A 195 15.68 10.71 13.23
N SER A 196 14.69 11.39 13.80
CA SER A 196 14.72 11.81 15.21
C SER A 196 14.69 10.60 16.15
N VAL A 197 13.80 9.65 15.90
CA VAL A 197 13.68 8.42 16.71
C VAL A 197 14.91 7.51 16.53
N LEU A 198 15.46 7.41 15.31
CA LEU A 198 16.63 6.59 15.02
C LEU A 198 17.93 7.16 15.59
N LYS A 199 18.10 8.49 15.63
CA LYS A 199 19.31 9.12 16.19
C LYS A 199 19.34 9.08 17.72
N VAL A 200 18.24 9.44 18.36
CA VAL A 200 18.22 9.65 19.82
C VAL A 200 18.16 8.31 20.59
N HIS A 201 17.86 7.19 19.91
CA HIS A 201 17.65 5.86 20.52
C HIS A 201 16.58 5.83 21.64
N ASP A 202 15.87 6.94 21.83
CA ASP A 202 14.80 7.09 22.80
C ASP A 202 13.47 7.00 22.06
N PHE A 203 12.83 5.84 22.20
CA PHE A 203 11.57 5.55 21.54
C PHE A 203 10.43 6.23 22.29
N LYS A 204 9.89 7.30 21.71
CA LYS A 204 8.69 7.96 22.22
C LYS A 204 7.46 7.45 21.45
N ARG A 205 6.58 6.76 22.17
CA ARG A 205 5.30 6.22 21.69
C ARG A 205 4.51 7.23 20.85
N GLU A 206 4.40 8.46 21.33
CA GLU A 206 3.65 9.55 20.69
C GLU A 206 4.19 9.87 19.28
N PHE A 207 5.50 9.92 19.12
CA PHE A 207 6.15 10.21 17.83
C PHE A 207 5.93 9.07 16.83
N ALA A 208 5.98 7.82 17.29
CA ALA A 208 5.76 6.66 16.46
C ALA A 208 4.30 6.56 15.96
N VAL A 209 3.32 6.86 16.85
CA VAL A 209 1.89 6.93 16.47
C VAL A 209 1.64 8.06 15.48
N LEU A 210 2.20 9.25 15.75
CA LEU A 210 2.06 10.40 14.86
C LEU A 210 2.68 10.12 13.49
N ASN A 211 3.86 9.48 13.44
CA ASN A 211 4.48 9.07 12.17
C ASN A 211 3.57 8.13 11.38
N ALA A 212 3.07 7.07 12.02
CA ALA A 212 2.21 6.09 11.36
C ALA A 212 0.93 6.73 10.78
N ILE A 213 0.29 7.65 11.51
CA ILE A 213 -0.90 8.37 11.01
C ILE A 213 -0.54 9.24 9.80
N LEU A 214 0.58 9.95 9.84
CA LEU A 214 1.03 10.79 8.73
C LEU A 214 1.33 9.97 7.48
N VAL A 215 1.99 8.83 7.62
CA VAL A 215 2.29 7.92 6.49
C VAL A 215 1.00 7.39 5.87
N ILE A 216 0.05 6.92 6.68
CA ILE A 216 -1.25 6.44 6.18
C ILE A 216 -2.01 7.56 5.44
N CYS A 217 -2.05 8.77 6.01
CA CYS A 217 -2.64 9.94 5.36
C CYS A 217 -1.88 10.31 4.07
N GLY A 218 -0.55 10.25 4.07
CA GLY A 218 0.30 10.52 2.93
C GLY A 218 0.03 9.58 1.77
N VAL A 219 -0.06 8.27 2.05
CA VAL A 219 -0.42 7.25 1.05
C VAL A 219 -1.83 7.49 0.49
N PHE A 220 -2.80 7.86 1.32
CA PHE A 220 -4.13 8.22 0.85
C PHE A 220 -4.09 9.44 -0.08
N LEU A 221 -3.37 10.50 0.31
CA LEU A 221 -3.21 11.72 -0.49
C LEU A 221 -2.47 11.45 -1.81
N LEU A 222 -1.46 10.59 -1.81
CA LEU A 222 -0.74 10.18 -3.03
C LEU A 222 -1.70 9.49 -4.02
N ARG A 223 -2.46 8.50 -3.54
CA ARG A 223 -3.41 7.76 -4.38
C ARG A 223 -4.51 8.67 -4.90
N TYR A 224 -5.03 9.55 -4.05
CA TYR A 224 -6.01 10.56 -4.44
C TYR A 224 -5.43 11.49 -5.52
N TYR A 225 -4.21 12.02 -5.30
CA TYR A 225 -3.55 12.90 -6.25
C TYR A 225 -3.38 12.25 -7.63
N ILE A 226 -2.86 11.03 -7.70
CA ILE A 226 -2.58 10.38 -9.01
C ILE A 226 -3.88 10.15 -9.81
N VAL A 227 -4.96 9.76 -9.13
CA VAL A 227 -6.25 9.55 -9.80
C VAL A 227 -6.83 10.89 -10.28
N TYR A 228 -6.90 11.91 -9.43
CA TYR A 228 -7.49 13.19 -9.84
C TYR A 228 -6.62 13.95 -10.84
N ALA A 229 -5.29 13.93 -10.68
CA ALA A 229 -4.38 14.57 -11.62
C ALA A 229 -4.50 13.96 -13.02
N GLY A 230 -4.62 12.63 -13.14
CA GLY A 230 -4.80 12.00 -14.46
C GLY A 230 -6.15 12.32 -15.12
N GLN A 231 -7.21 12.55 -14.34
CA GLN A 231 -8.51 12.92 -14.90
C GLN A 231 -8.56 14.37 -15.39
N ILE A 232 -7.83 15.28 -14.72
CA ILE A 232 -7.91 16.72 -14.98
C ILE A 232 -6.88 17.17 -16.02
N PHE A 233 -5.71 16.53 -16.07
CA PHE A 233 -4.60 16.92 -16.96
C PHE A 233 -4.43 15.97 -18.16
N ILE A 234 -5.52 15.78 -18.92
CA ILE A 234 -5.56 14.95 -20.14
C ILE A 234 -4.70 15.56 -21.26
#